data_AF-A0A8T5IFR5-F1
#
_entry.id   AF-A0A8T5IFR5-F1
#
_cell.length_a   1.000
_cell.length_b   1.000
_cell.length_c   1.000
_cell.angle_alpha   90.00
_cell.angle_beta   90.00
_cell.angle_gamma   90.00
#
_symmetry.space_group_name_H-M   'P 1'
#
loop_
_entity.id
_entity.type
_entity.pdbx_description
1 polymer ?
#
loop_
_entity_poly.entity_id
_entity_poly.type
_entity_poly.pdbx_seq_one_letter_code
_entity_poly.pdbx_strand_id
1 'polypeptide(L)'
;MAGVHCPTCEALVDAVAKFCLACGHDFTGQGPITSTGHDLAQLKDVIRQRDDLSMAEKFDMIAKIEEGANPIALGIAAAGDDDGVDIGEAFSNSGAGDSSKSDWSFGDSQASSAAVKAVLKATEAWSLVQSGDLNLGDSLFRDAMSRGMDASTHIHDVASGEGEGIDPDSMRNIPVLKPPKRSFCPKCGSDIHSNTMLQWRKWRDHSSEVVSMQLEASMETALIQVAAHYVGSLSTLKKENTNLESRLGEIDEEKVKSEMKEKLLEELREELKKELREEIEDDVREQIEKDVRGNMASRGGASRGGVSRTTSSSSTSKKMPAKKTAGGMFGAKKVVKKYEGDDPSGKPSWFLQDALDTIYDPHGTGKSVKRKTILARSADGNVRVEDVVKIYAKEGEEGLSELAWTSPLTKYIIEAYDSC
;
A
#
# COMPACT_ATOMS: atom_id res chain seq x y z
N MET A 1 24.56 29.06 10.11
CA MET A 1 24.21 27.99 9.14
C MET A 1 23.56 28.65 7.92
N ALA A 2 23.41 27.94 6.79
CA ALA A 2 22.80 28.50 5.57
C ALA A 2 21.37 27.95 5.40
N GLY A 3 20.40 28.85 5.30
CA GLY A 3 18.97 28.59 5.23
C GLY A 3 18.17 29.60 6.03
N VAL A 4 16.89 29.31 6.23
CA VAL A 4 15.97 30.05 7.13
C VAL A 4 15.47 29.13 8.23
N HIS A 5 15.03 29.72 9.33
CA HIS A 5 14.80 29.06 10.61
C HIS A 5 13.36 29.27 11.11
N CYS A 6 12.85 28.33 11.89
CA CYS A 6 11.62 28.55 12.64
C CYS A 6 11.87 29.53 13.80
N PRO A 7 11.05 30.58 14.01
CA PRO A 7 11.24 31.51 15.12
C PRO A 7 10.96 30.90 16.50
N THR A 8 10.35 29.71 16.55
CA THR A 8 9.83 29.07 17.77
C THR A 8 10.74 27.93 18.27
N CYS A 9 11.62 27.39 17.43
CA CYS A 9 12.52 26.29 17.80
C CYS A 9 13.87 26.28 17.06
N GLU A 10 14.18 27.35 16.30
CA GLU A 10 15.41 27.54 15.51
C GLU A 10 15.73 26.46 14.45
N ALA A 11 14.92 25.41 14.35
CA ALA A 11 15.07 24.35 13.36
C ALA A 11 15.10 24.92 11.93
N LEU A 12 15.98 24.38 11.10
CA LEU A 12 16.10 24.76 9.69
C LEU A 12 14.83 24.36 8.94
N VAL A 13 14.24 25.29 8.17
CA VAL A 13 12.99 25.06 7.43
C VAL A 13 13.12 25.55 5.98
N ASP A 14 12.32 24.97 5.09
CA ASP A 14 12.23 25.47 3.71
C ASP A 14 11.62 26.88 3.68
N ALA A 15 12.16 27.75 2.83
CA ALA A 15 11.72 29.12 2.59
C ALA A 15 10.29 29.28 2.04
N VAL A 16 9.58 28.17 1.84
CA VAL A 16 8.21 28.04 1.31
C VAL A 16 7.31 27.21 2.23
N ALA A 17 7.80 26.79 3.40
CA ALA A 17 7.03 26.01 4.37
C ALA A 17 5.83 26.81 4.89
N LYS A 18 4.70 26.13 5.09
CA LYS A 18 3.51 26.70 5.78
C LYS A 18 3.51 26.45 7.28
N PHE A 19 4.22 25.43 7.74
CA PHE A 19 4.36 25.09 9.14
C PHE A 19 5.73 24.45 9.38
N CYS A 20 6.26 24.59 10.59
CA CYS A 20 7.50 23.92 10.98
C CYS A 20 7.24 22.42 11.20
N LEU A 21 8.00 21.56 10.54
CA LEU A 21 7.88 20.10 10.70
C LEU A 21 8.36 19.61 12.08
N ALA A 22 9.21 20.38 12.78
CA ALA A 22 9.76 20.00 14.08
C ALA A 22 8.87 20.38 15.28
N CYS A 23 8.15 21.51 15.22
CA CYS A 23 7.35 22.03 16.35
C CYS A 23 5.89 22.37 16.01
N GLY A 24 5.46 22.24 14.76
CA GLY A 24 4.09 22.53 14.33
C GLY A 24 3.71 24.02 14.21
N HIS A 25 4.63 24.96 14.49
CA HIS A 25 4.40 26.40 14.37
C HIS A 25 3.91 26.79 12.96
N ASP A 26 2.85 27.62 12.88
CA ASP A 26 2.22 28.05 11.62
C ASP A 26 2.86 29.34 11.08
N PHE A 27 3.41 29.26 9.87
CA PHE A 27 4.11 30.35 9.20
C PHE A 27 3.18 31.37 8.50
N THR A 28 1.85 31.21 8.59
CA THR A 28 0.89 32.20 8.06
C THR A 28 0.74 33.44 8.94
N GLY A 29 1.11 33.37 10.22
CA GLY A 29 1.11 34.50 11.15
C GLY A 29 2.48 35.18 11.29
N GLN A 30 3.50 34.40 11.63
CA GLN A 30 4.90 34.83 11.72
C GLN A 30 5.75 33.87 10.90
N GLY A 31 6.45 34.38 9.88
CA GLY A 31 7.13 33.57 8.89
C GLY A 31 8.44 32.92 9.37
N PRO A 32 9.11 32.15 8.50
CA PRO A 32 10.49 31.75 8.73
C PRO A 32 11.39 32.99 8.87
N ILE A 33 12.35 32.93 9.79
CA ILE A 33 13.32 34.02 10.01
C ILE A 33 14.67 33.70 9.34
N THR A 34 15.40 34.72 8.93
CA THR A 34 16.80 34.57 8.50
C THR A 34 17.70 34.20 9.69
N SER A 35 18.94 33.83 9.38
CA SER A 35 20.05 33.73 10.34
C SER A 35 20.38 35.04 11.09
N THR A 36 19.66 36.14 10.81
CA THR A 36 19.73 37.43 11.51
C THR A 36 18.41 37.80 12.20
N GLY A 37 17.48 36.84 12.40
CA GLY A 37 16.20 37.07 13.09
C GLY A 37 15.13 37.82 12.30
N HIS A 38 15.41 38.21 11.05
CA HIS A 38 14.49 39.02 10.24
C HIS A 38 13.45 38.12 9.52
N ASP A 39 12.18 38.51 9.53
CA ASP A 39 11.10 37.76 8.87
C ASP A 39 11.27 37.73 7.33
N LEU A 40 11.26 36.52 6.76
CA LEU A 40 11.49 36.27 5.35
C LEU A 40 10.39 36.85 4.44
N ALA A 41 9.13 36.89 4.88
CA ALA A 41 8.03 37.44 4.11
C ALA A 41 8.15 38.97 4.02
N GLN A 42 8.48 39.62 5.14
CA GLN A 42 8.73 41.06 5.16
C GLN A 42 9.90 41.45 4.24
N LEU A 43 11.02 40.72 4.31
CA LEU A 43 12.17 40.93 3.40
C LEU A 43 11.79 40.74 1.93
N LYS A 44 10.99 39.71 1.60
CA LYS A 44 10.50 39.47 0.24
C LYS A 44 9.63 40.63 -0.26
N ASP A 45 8.80 41.24 0.58
CA ASP A 45 7.96 42.38 0.20
C ASP A 45 8.74 43.69 0.04
N VAL A 46 9.76 43.95 0.89
CA VAL A 46 10.69 45.08 0.70
C VAL A 46 11.40 44.97 -0.67
N ILE A 47 11.87 43.79 -1.05
CA ILE A 47 12.53 43.58 -2.36
C ILE A 47 11.55 43.76 -3.53
N ARG A 48 10.28 43.36 -3.37
CA ARG A 48 9.24 43.57 -4.39
C ARG A 48 8.97 45.06 -4.62
N GLN A 49 8.92 45.86 -3.54
CA GLN A 49 8.61 47.30 -3.57
C GLN A 49 9.76 48.20 -4.05
N ARG A 50 11.00 47.69 -4.14
CA ARG A 50 12.18 48.46 -4.58
C ARG A 50 12.16 48.78 -6.08
N ASP A 51 11.83 50.00 -6.47
CA ASP A 51 11.81 50.41 -7.89
C ASP A 51 13.19 50.63 -8.52
N ASP A 52 14.27 50.56 -7.74
CA ASP A 52 15.67 50.67 -8.20
C ASP A 52 16.24 49.38 -8.82
N LEU A 53 15.44 48.30 -8.88
CA LEU A 53 15.86 46.96 -9.29
C LEU A 53 15.03 46.43 -10.47
N SER A 54 15.68 45.76 -11.43
CA SER A 54 14.95 44.95 -12.41
C SER A 54 14.29 43.74 -11.74
N MET A 55 13.23 43.20 -12.37
CA MET A 55 12.57 41.99 -11.87
C MET A 55 13.53 40.80 -11.71
N ALA A 56 14.57 40.69 -12.53
CA ALA A 56 15.57 39.64 -12.43
C ALA A 56 16.41 39.76 -11.14
N GLU A 57 16.86 40.98 -10.82
CA GLU A 57 17.64 41.26 -9.60
C GLU A 57 16.79 41.10 -8.33
N LYS A 58 15.49 41.44 -8.39
CA LYS A 58 14.53 41.14 -7.33
C LYS A 58 14.43 39.64 -7.04
N PHE A 59 14.31 38.80 -8.08
CA PHE A 59 14.25 37.35 -7.90
C PHE A 59 15.58 36.76 -7.40
N ASP A 60 16.72 37.27 -7.86
CA ASP A 60 18.05 36.84 -7.42
C ASP A 60 18.33 37.20 -5.94
N MET A 61 17.96 38.40 -5.48
CA MET A 61 18.09 38.76 -4.06
C MET A 61 17.09 38.02 -3.16
N ILE A 62 15.86 37.74 -3.63
CA ILE A 62 14.94 36.85 -2.90
C ILE A 62 15.58 35.46 -2.75
N ALA A 63 16.09 34.85 -3.83
CA ALA A 63 16.71 33.53 -3.78
C ALA A 63 17.91 33.46 -2.83
N LYS A 64 18.76 34.50 -2.81
CA LYS A 64 19.89 34.61 -1.87
C LYS A 64 19.45 34.60 -0.41
N ILE A 65 18.36 35.30 -0.05
CA ILE A 65 17.83 35.29 1.31
C ILE A 65 17.12 33.96 1.64
N GLU A 66 16.41 33.34 0.68
CA GLU A 66 15.88 31.97 0.87
C GLU A 66 16.98 30.95 1.17
N GLU A 67 18.17 31.15 0.60
CA GLU A 67 19.37 30.34 0.82
C GLU A 67 20.19 30.80 2.05
N GLY A 68 19.67 31.74 2.84
CA GLY A 68 20.23 32.19 4.12
C GLY A 68 21.30 33.27 4.07
N ALA A 69 21.44 33.98 2.94
CA ALA A 69 22.31 35.15 2.86
C ALA A 69 21.82 36.27 3.80
N ASN A 70 22.77 36.94 4.45
CA ASN A 70 22.49 37.97 5.45
C ASN A 70 21.82 39.20 4.80
N PRO A 71 20.60 39.60 5.19
CA PRO A 71 19.86 40.71 4.57
C PRO A 71 20.48 42.09 4.85
N ILE A 72 21.24 42.23 5.93
CA ILE A 72 21.99 43.46 6.26
C ILE A 72 23.18 43.59 5.32
N ALA A 73 23.92 42.49 5.07
CA ALA A 73 25.02 42.45 4.12
C ALA A 73 24.58 42.67 2.65
N LEU A 74 23.31 42.40 2.34
CA LEU A 74 22.68 42.70 1.05
C LEU A 74 22.09 44.12 0.97
N GLY A 75 22.16 44.93 2.04
CA GLY A 75 21.61 46.29 2.08
C GLY A 75 20.08 46.34 1.97
N ILE A 76 19.40 45.32 2.49
CA ILE A 76 17.93 45.17 2.47
C ILE A 76 17.33 45.43 3.86
N ALA A 77 18.10 45.20 4.92
CA ALA A 77 17.76 45.55 6.28
C ALA A 77 18.86 46.39 6.95
N ALA A 78 18.51 47.20 7.94
CA ALA A 78 19.47 47.83 8.84
C ALA A 78 19.95 46.83 9.91
N ALA A 79 21.12 47.06 10.49
CA ALA A 79 21.39 46.50 11.81
C ALA A 79 20.49 47.21 12.83
N GLY A 80 19.75 46.45 13.63
CA GLY A 80 19.04 47.01 14.78
C GLY A 80 20.00 47.30 15.93
N ASP A 81 19.74 48.37 16.68
CA ASP A 81 20.35 48.58 17.99
C ASP A 81 19.79 47.57 19.01
N ASP A 82 20.56 47.30 20.07
CA ASP A 82 20.38 46.17 20.99
C ASP A 82 19.31 46.43 22.08
N ASP A 83 18.03 46.40 21.70
CA ASP A 83 16.88 46.35 22.62
C ASP A 83 16.43 44.89 22.83
N GLY A 84 17.17 44.14 23.64
CA GLY A 84 16.94 42.71 23.90
C GLY A 84 15.61 42.39 24.58
N VAL A 85 14.65 41.84 23.81
CA VAL A 85 13.40 41.26 24.33
C VAL A 85 13.61 39.78 24.63
N ASP A 86 13.82 39.44 25.90
CA ASP A 86 13.99 38.05 26.35
C ASP A 86 12.66 37.27 26.29
N ILE A 87 12.58 36.27 25.41
CA ILE A 87 11.41 35.39 25.23
C ILE A 87 11.65 34.01 25.90
N GLY A 88 12.75 33.83 26.63
CA GLY A 88 13.20 32.54 27.16
C GLY A 88 12.27 31.89 28.18
N GLU A 89 11.53 32.67 28.97
CA GLU A 89 10.71 32.17 30.09
C GLU A 89 9.45 31.39 29.64
N ALA A 90 9.09 31.44 28.35
CA ALA A 90 7.91 30.75 27.81
C ALA A 90 8.14 29.27 27.42
N PHE A 91 9.40 28.82 27.29
CA PHE A 91 9.74 27.57 26.58
C PHE A 91 10.23 26.42 27.47
N SER A 92 10.29 26.57 28.79
CA SER A 92 10.97 25.64 29.70
C SER A 92 10.29 24.27 29.93
N ASN A 93 9.27 23.86 29.17
CA ASN A 93 8.57 22.58 29.39
C ASN A 93 8.00 21.90 28.11
N SER A 94 8.87 21.45 27.21
CA SER A 94 8.53 20.36 26.28
C SER A 94 9.78 19.62 25.78
N GLY A 95 10.39 18.81 26.65
CA GLY A 95 11.44 17.87 26.25
C GLY A 95 10.85 16.68 25.47
N ALA A 96 10.70 16.82 24.16
CA ALA A 96 10.33 15.73 23.25
C ALA A 96 11.58 15.20 22.55
N GLY A 97 11.87 13.91 22.69
CA GLY A 97 13.01 13.27 22.03
C GLY A 97 12.75 13.04 20.54
N ASP A 98 13.79 13.23 19.72
CA ASP A 98 13.76 12.93 18.29
C ASP A 98 13.81 11.42 18.04
N SER A 99 12.63 10.78 18.05
CA SER A 99 12.43 9.47 17.45
C SER A 99 10.95 9.21 17.12
N SER A 100 10.57 9.41 15.86
CA SER A 100 9.28 8.96 15.32
C SER A 100 9.40 8.10 14.07
N LYS A 101 10.36 7.16 14.07
CA LYS A 101 10.07 5.86 13.42
C LYS A 101 8.94 5.23 14.23
N SER A 102 7.72 5.29 13.72
CA SER A 102 6.58 4.60 14.31
C SER A 102 6.75 3.11 14.07
N ASP A 103 7.08 2.34 15.11
CA ASP A 103 7.18 0.88 15.05
C ASP A 103 5.82 0.28 14.67
N TRP A 104 5.64 0.01 13.37
CA TRP A 104 4.38 -0.46 12.83
C TRP A 104 4.18 -1.95 13.11
N SER A 105 3.43 -2.24 14.17
CA SER A 105 3.11 -3.60 14.59
C SER A 105 2.16 -4.30 13.60
N PHE A 106 2.69 -5.33 12.92
CA PHE A 106 1.87 -6.13 12.00
C PHE A 106 0.72 -6.85 12.74
N GLY A 107 -0.50 -6.65 12.26
CA GLY A 107 -1.74 -7.23 12.79
C GLY A 107 -2.70 -6.21 13.41
N ASP A 108 -2.18 -5.11 13.96
CA ASP A 108 -2.94 -4.24 14.88
C ASP A 108 -3.93 -3.30 14.16
N SER A 109 -3.74 -3.08 12.85
CA SER A 109 -4.68 -2.31 12.03
C SER A 109 -6.04 -3.01 11.93
N GLN A 110 -7.03 -2.47 12.64
CA GLN A 110 -8.41 -2.96 12.62
C GLN A 110 -9.00 -2.96 11.19
N ALA A 111 -8.64 -1.97 10.37
CA ALA A 111 -9.07 -1.87 8.97
C ALA A 111 -8.46 -2.98 8.09
N SER A 112 -7.16 -3.24 8.22
CA SER A 112 -6.49 -4.35 7.54
C SER A 112 -7.08 -5.69 7.98
N SER A 113 -7.20 -5.90 9.30
CA SER A 113 -7.87 -7.06 9.90
C SER A 113 -9.29 -7.27 9.36
N ALA A 114 -10.08 -6.21 9.14
CA ALA A 114 -11.42 -6.30 8.57
C ALA A 114 -11.40 -6.69 7.08
N ALA A 115 -10.49 -6.12 6.28
CA ALA A 115 -10.33 -6.44 4.86
C ALA A 115 -9.85 -7.89 4.65
N VAL A 116 -8.82 -8.32 5.38
CA VAL A 116 -8.32 -9.71 5.37
C VAL A 116 -9.45 -10.69 5.76
N LYS A 117 -10.22 -10.38 6.81
CA LYS A 117 -11.40 -11.18 7.20
C LYS A 117 -12.52 -11.16 6.16
N ALA A 118 -12.66 -10.12 5.34
CA ALA A 118 -13.67 -10.07 4.28
C ALA A 118 -13.30 -10.98 3.10
N VAL A 119 -12.03 -11.03 2.71
CA VAL A 119 -11.51 -11.89 1.63
C VAL A 119 -11.43 -13.34 2.08
N LEU A 120 -10.79 -13.63 3.22
CA LEU A 120 -10.52 -15.00 3.65
C LEU A 120 -11.78 -15.79 4.05
N LYS A 121 -12.87 -15.14 4.45
CA LYS A 121 -14.14 -15.81 4.83
C LYS A 121 -14.71 -16.81 3.80
N ALA A 122 -14.28 -16.72 2.55
CA ALA A 122 -14.69 -17.61 1.46
C ALA A 122 -13.68 -18.75 1.15
N THR A 123 -12.58 -18.87 1.91
CA THR A 123 -11.48 -19.81 1.63
C THR A 123 -11.23 -20.80 2.79
N GLU A 124 -10.70 -21.97 2.47
CA GLU A 124 -10.41 -23.02 3.47
C GLU A 124 -9.33 -22.60 4.48
N ALA A 125 -8.48 -21.65 4.12
CA ALA A 125 -7.52 -21.03 5.04
C ALA A 125 -8.21 -20.35 6.24
N TRP A 126 -9.43 -19.80 6.06
CA TRP A 126 -10.17 -19.21 7.17
C TRP A 126 -10.72 -20.26 8.14
N SER A 127 -11.12 -21.44 7.66
CA SER A 127 -11.46 -22.56 8.55
C SER A 127 -10.27 -23.03 9.38
N LEU A 128 -9.06 -23.06 8.80
CA LEU A 128 -7.82 -23.41 9.55
C LEU A 128 -7.44 -22.35 10.60
N VAL A 129 -7.71 -21.06 10.33
CA VAL A 129 -7.58 -20.00 11.34
C VAL A 129 -8.65 -20.13 12.44
N GLN A 130 -9.84 -20.65 12.13
CA GLN A 130 -10.93 -20.84 13.10
C GLN A 130 -10.81 -22.11 13.95
N SER A 131 -10.21 -23.19 13.43
CA SER A 131 -9.88 -24.39 14.22
C SER A 131 -8.66 -24.18 15.12
N GLY A 132 -7.77 -23.26 14.76
CA GLY A 132 -6.49 -23.01 15.42
C GLY A 132 -5.30 -23.73 14.76
N ASP A 133 -5.54 -24.49 13.69
CA ASP A 133 -4.50 -25.19 12.94
C ASP A 133 -3.54 -24.23 12.21
N LEU A 134 -3.98 -22.99 11.91
CA LEU A 134 -3.16 -21.95 11.32
C LEU A 134 -3.10 -20.70 12.22
N ASN A 135 -2.01 -20.58 12.99
CA ASN A 135 -1.80 -19.50 13.94
C ASN A 135 -1.10 -18.28 13.27
N LEU A 136 -1.88 -17.22 12.98
CA LEU A 136 -1.35 -15.93 12.48
C LEU A 136 -0.50 -15.16 13.52
N GLY A 137 -0.45 -15.62 14.77
CA GLY A 137 0.42 -15.11 15.83
C GLY A 137 1.76 -15.84 15.95
N ASP A 138 2.04 -16.86 15.14
CA ASP A 138 3.32 -17.56 15.14
C ASP A 138 4.48 -16.60 14.84
N SER A 139 5.55 -16.70 15.64
CA SER A 139 6.85 -16.09 15.40
C SER A 139 7.30 -16.16 13.94
N LEU A 140 7.18 -17.33 13.28
CA LEU A 140 7.56 -17.49 11.87
C LEU A 140 6.79 -16.52 10.95
N PHE A 141 5.48 -16.41 11.16
CA PHE A 141 4.62 -15.56 10.35
C PHE A 141 4.87 -14.08 10.65
N ARG A 142 5.09 -13.72 11.93
CA ARG A 142 5.42 -12.35 12.33
C ARG A 142 6.79 -11.91 11.77
N ASP A 143 7.81 -12.77 11.84
CA ASP A 143 9.14 -12.52 11.29
C ASP A 143 9.10 -12.37 9.75
N ALA A 144 8.34 -13.22 9.06
CA ALA A 144 8.16 -13.13 7.62
C ALA A 144 7.47 -11.83 7.20
N MET A 145 6.38 -11.45 7.89
CA MET A 145 5.70 -10.18 7.61
C MET A 145 6.55 -8.96 8.00
N SER A 146 7.38 -9.04 9.04
CA SER A 146 8.35 -7.98 9.39
C SER A 146 9.35 -7.77 8.26
N ARG A 147 9.97 -8.84 7.75
CA ARG A 147 10.90 -8.77 6.60
C ARG A 147 10.23 -8.21 5.34
N GLY A 148 8.94 -8.49 5.15
CA GLY A 148 8.13 -7.86 4.11
C GLY A 148 7.99 -6.35 4.29
N MET A 149 7.73 -5.87 5.51
CA MET A 149 7.71 -4.44 5.82
C MET A 149 9.09 -3.79 5.61
N ASP A 150 10.17 -4.43 6.05
CA ASP A 150 11.56 -3.95 5.87
C ASP A 150 11.87 -3.72 4.38
N ALA A 151 11.52 -4.69 3.52
CA ALA A 151 11.69 -4.57 2.06
C ALA A 151 10.83 -3.43 1.46
N SER A 152 9.61 -3.24 1.95
CA SER A 152 8.71 -2.15 1.53
C SER A 152 9.25 -0.75 1.89
N THR A 153 9.94 -0.62 3.03
CA THR A 153 10.62 0.64 3.40
C THR A 153 11.91 0.86 2.62
N HIS A 154 12.70 -0.19 2.39
CA HIS A 154 14.00 -0.10 1.71
C HIS A 154 13.91 0.47 0.29
N ILE A 155 12.77 0.24 -0.40
CA ILE A 155 12.43 0.87 -1.69
C ILE A 155 12.51 2.41 -1.62
N HIS A 156 12.05 3.02 -0.52
CA HIS A 156 12.09 4.47 -0.36
C HIS A 156 13.47 4.99 0.02
N ASP A 157 14.15 4.32 0.95
CA ASP A 157 15.49 4.70 1.41
C ASP A 157 16.44 4.77 0.21
N VAL A 158 16.51 3.68 -0.57
CA VAL A 158 17.39 3.55 -1.73
C VAL A 158 16.98 4.50 -2.86
N ALA A 159 15.68 4.67 -3.14
CA ALA A 159 15.22 5.64 -4.14
C ALA A 159 15.50 7.11 -3.73
N SER A 160 15.56 7.40 -2.42
CA SER A 160 15.95 8.73 -1.93
C SER A 160 17.44 9.03 -2.16
N GLY A 161 18.27 7.99 -2.31
CA GLY A 161 19.73 8.04 -2.38
C GLY A 161 20.44 7.45 -1.16
N GLU A 162 19.71 6.79 -0.25
CA GLU A 162 20.20 6.27 1.04
C GLU A 162 20.17 4.73 1.03
N GLY A 163 21.19 4.11 0.42
CA GLY A 163 21.38 2.66 0.48
C GLY A 163 22.50 2.15 -0.45
N GLU A 164 23.14 1.04 -0.06
CA GLU A 164 24.16 0.36 -0.84
C GLU A 164 23.62 -0.97 -1.42
N GLY A 165 24.15 -1.41 -2.56
CA GLY A 165 23.95 -2.77 -3.07
C GLY A 165 22.82 -3.00 -4.07
N ILE A 166 22.02 -1.97 -4.41
CA ILE A 166 20.98 -2.04 -5.45
C ILE A 166 21.40 -1.24 -6.69
N ASP A 167 21.05 -1.77 -7.88
CA ASP A 167 21.29 -1.11 -9.15
C ASP A 167 20.50 0.21 -9.28
N PRO A 168 21.15 1.36 -9.53
CA PRO A 168 20.46 2.64 -9.64
C PRO A 168 19.53 2.73 -10.84
N ASP A 169 19.74 1.94 -11.90
CA ASP A 169 18.90 1.99 -13.10
C ASP A 169 17.53 1.33 -12.87
N SER A 170 17.51 0.23 -12.12
CA SER A 170 16.30 -0.42 -11.60
C SER A 170 15.46 0.54 -10.73
N MET A 171 16.10 1.44 -9.99
CA MET A 171 15.44 2.38 -9.07
C MET A 171 14.90 3.65 -9.76
N ARG A 172 15.28 3.93 -11.02
CA ARG A 172 14.81 5.13 -11.77
C ARG A 172 13.29 5.19 -11.93
N ASN A 173 12.62 4.05 -11.86
CA ASN A 173 11.17 3.93 -12.06
C ASN A 173 10.35 4.34 -10.82
N ILE A 174 10.99 4.59 -9.67
CA ILE A 174 10.30 5.00 -8.43
C ILE A 174 10.21 6.53 -8.37
N PRO A 175 9.01 7.13 -8.44
CA PRO A 175 8.83 8.57 -8.52
C PRO A 175 9.02 9.26 -7.15
N VAL A 176 10.26 9.67 -6.87
CA VAL A 176 10.65 10.33 -5.61
C VAL A 176 10.17 11.79 -5.60
N LEU A 177 9.20 12.10 -4.73
CA LEU A 177 8.67 13.45 -4.55
C LEU A 177 9.50 14.28 -3.56
N LYS A 178 10.67 14.75 -4.00
CA LYS A 178 11.45 15.71 -3.20
C LYS A 178 10.76 17.10 -3.21
N PRO A 179 10.54 17.75 -2.05
CA PRO A 179 10.00 19.10 -1.98
C PRO A 179 10.85 20.12 -2.78
N PRO A 180 10.25 21.14 -3.41
CA PRO A 180 11.01 22.17 -4.11
C PRO A 180 11.69 23.14 -3.14
N LYS A 181 13.03 23.27 -3.22
CA LYS A 181 13.86 24.11 -2.34
C LYS A 181 13.72 25.64 -2.51
N ARG A 182 12.84 26.13 -3.38
CA ARG A 182 12.68 27.57 -3.70
C ARG A 182 11.21 27.88 -3.94
N SER A 183 10.80 29.13 -3.68
CA SER A 183 9.40 29.56 -3.86
C SER A 183 8.99 29.86 -5.31
N PHE A 184 9.93 30.01 -6.24
CA PHE A 184 9.65 30.34 -7.65
C PHE A 184 10.41 29.47 -8.64
N CYS A 185 9.81 29.19 -9.80
CA CYS A 185 10.46 28.44 -10.87
C CYS A 185 11.51 29.32 -11.59
N PRO A 186 12.81 28.97 -11.57
CA PRO A 186 13.87 29.82 -12.11
C PRO A 186 13.85 29.98 -13.65
N LYS A 187 13.03 29.20 -14.37
CA LYS A 187 12.86 29.35 -15.84
C LYS A 187 11.73 30.29 -16.25
N CYS A 188 10.79 30.63 -15.36
CA CYS A 188 9.60 31.39 -15.75
C CYS A 188 8.98 32.27 -14.65
N GLY A 189 9.59 32.37 -13.46
CA GLY A 189 9.12 33.20 -12.35
C GLY A 189 7.79 32.78 -11.72
N SER A 190 7.21 31.65 -12.13
CA SER A 190 5.94 31.16 -11.58
C SER A 190 6.10 30.70 -10.13
N ASP A 191 5.14 31.10 -9.28
CA ASP A 191 5.03 30.67 -7.90
C ASP A 191 4.89 29.14 -7.82
N ILE A 192 5.83 28.50 -7.13
CA ILE A 192 5.85 27.06 -6.92
C ILE A 192 4.72 26.60 -5.98
N HIS A 193 4.07 27.50 -5.23
CA HIS A 193 2.87 27.14 -4.51
C HIS A 193 1.72 26.72 -5.44
N SER A 194 1.61 27.31 -6.64
CA SER A 194 0.71 26.82 -7.70
C SER A 194 1.09 25.42 -8.21
N ASN A 195 2.38 25.08 -8.13
CA ASN A 195 2.96 23.79 -8.52
C ASN A 195 2.72 22.70 -7.45
N THR A 196 2.29 23.04 -6.23
CA THR A 196 1.88 22.02 -5.23
C THR A 196 0.73 21.16 -5.73
N MET A 197 -0.24 21.74 -6.44
CA MET A 197 -1.34 20.99 -7.07
C MET A 197 -0.86 20.05 -8.18
N LEU A 198 0.29 20.34 -8.81
CA LEU A 198 0.95 19.46 -9.76
C LEU A 198 1.74 18.34 -9.07
N GLN A 199 2.35 18.60 -7.92
CA GLN A 199 2.99 17.56 -7.10
C GLN A 199 1.95 16.63 -6.45
N TRP A 200 0.82 17.17 -5.93
CA TRP A 200 -0.33 16.37 -5.48
C TRP A 200 -0.98 15.58 -6.62
N ARG A 201 -1.04 16.15 -7.84
CA ARG A 201 -1.48 15.41 -9.03
C ARG A 201 -0.54 14.23 -9.31
N LYS A 202 0.77 14.46 -9.40
CA LYS A 202 1.79 13.41 -9.59
C LYS A 202 1.73 12.35 -8.51
N TRP A 203 1.61 12.76 -7.24
CA TRP A 203 1.45 11.81 -6.14
C TRP A 203 0.21 10.95 -6.35
N ARG A 204 -0.96 11.53 -6.59
CA ARG A 204 -2.20 10.77 -6.85
C ARG A 204 -2.11 9.87 -8.09
N ASP A 205 -1.40 10.29 -9.14
CA ASP A 205 -1.24 9.48 -10.37
C ASP A 205 -0.26 8.31 -10.16
N HIS A 206 0.83 8.50 -9.39
CA HIS A 206 1.88 7.49 -9.20
C HIS A 206 1.80 6.72 -7.87
N SER A 207 1.01 7.17 -6.89
CA SER A 207 0.95 6.52 -5.56
C SER A 207 0.40 5.10 -5.65
N SER A 208 -0.49 4.82 -6.61
CA SER A 208 -0.94 3.46 -6.89
C SER A 208 0.18 2.57 -7.40
N GLU A 209 1.12 3.09 -8.19
CA GLU A 209 2.27 2.35 -8.71
C GLU A 209 3.28 2.07 -7.57
N VAL A 210 3.61 3.11 -6.78
CA VAL A 210 4.50 2.99 -5.61
C VAL A 210 3.94 2.00 -4.58
N VAL A 211 2.68 2.13 -4.19
CA VAL A 211 2.04 1.21 -3.23
C VAL A 211 1.94 -0.21 -3.80
N SER A 212 1.78 -0.37 -5.12
CA SER A 212 1.81 -1.71 -5.74
C SER A 212 3.19 -2.35 -5.64
N MET A 213 4.26 -1.63 -6.01
CA MET A 213 5.64 -2.12 -5.89
C MET A 213 6.03 -2.43 -4.43
N GLN A 214 5.57 -1.61 -3.49
CA GLN A 214 5.76 -1.86 -2.05
C GLN A 214 5.03 -3.11 -1.57
N LEU A 215 3.77 -3.31 -1.98
CA LEU A 215 3.01 -4.51 -1.64
C LEU A 215 3.64 -5.75 -2.28
N GLU A 216 4.04 -5.68 -3.54
CA GLU A 216 4.72 -6.74 -4.28
C GLU A 216 6.00 -7.18 -3.56
N ALA A 217 6.95 -6.28 -3.33
CA ALA A 217 8.19 -6.61 -2.62
C ALA A 217 7.96 -7.12 -1.19
N SER A 218 6.96 -6.58 -0.47
CA SER A 218 6.61 -7.05 0.87
C SER A 218 6.05 -8.47 0.88
N MET A 219 5.18 -8.78 -0.09
CA MET A 219 4.52 -10.08 -0.22
C MET A 219 5.51 -11.13 -0.74
N GLU A 220 6.34 -10.81 -1.73
CA GLU A 220 7.40 -11.71 -2.19
C GLU A 220 8.38 -12.04 -1.06
N THR A 221 8.90 -11.05 -0.34
CA THR A 221 9.84 -11.28 0.76
C THR A 221 9.24 -12.14 1.87
N ALA A 222 7.99 -11.87 2.27
CA ALA A 222 7.28 -12.66 3.27
C ALA A 222 7.00 -14.10 2.78
N LEU A 223 6.54 -14.27 1.54
CA LEU A 223 6.26 -15.58 0.95
C LEU A 223 7.54 -16.41 0.75
N ILE A 224 8.65 -15.78 0.36
CA ILE A 224 9.97 -16.42 0.26
C ILE A 224 10.44 -16.90 1.64
N GLN A 225 10.31 -16.08 2.69
CA GLN A 225 10.69 -16.47 4.06
C GLN A 225 9.85 -17.67 4.56
N VAL A 226 8.53 -17.65 4.33
CA VAL A 226 7.63 -18.75 4.69
C VAL A 226 7.93 -20.01 3.88
N ALA A 227 8.16 -19.89 2.57
CA ALA A 227 8.52 -21.01 1.70
C ALA A 227 9.87 -21.63 2.08
N ALA A 228 10.88 -20.81 2.39
CA ALA A 228 12.19 -21.27 2.84
C ALA A 228 12.10 -22.08 4.14
N HIS A 229 11.26 -21.65 5.10
CA HIS A 229 10.98 -22.42 6.31
C HIS A 229 10.35 -23.78 5.98
N TYR A 230 9.26 -23.83 5.19
CA TYR A 230 8.62 -25.10 4.86
C TYR A 230 9.51 -26.05 4.05
N VAL A 231 10.31 -25.54 3.10
CA VAL A 231 11.32 -26.33 2.37
C VAL A 231 12.39 -26.86 3.32
N GLY A 232 12.83 -26.05 4.29
CA GLY A 232 13.73 -26.47 5.36
C GLY A 232 13.13 -27.61 6.20
N SER A 233 11.92 -27.43 6.73
CA SER A 233 11.20 -28.43 7.53
C SER A 233 10.98 -29.74 6.77
N LEU A 234 10.55 -29.68 5.50
CA LEU A 234 10.40 -30.86 4.64
C LEU A 234 11.74 -31.56 4.37
N SER A 235 12.85 -30.82 4.28
CA SER A 235 14.19 -31.41 4.16
C SER A 235 14.62 -32.16 5.42
N THR A 236 14.21 -31.68 6.60
CA THR A 236 14.48 -32.32 7.90
C THR A 236 13.64 -33.58 8.06
N LEU A 237 12.32 -33.49 7.87
CA LEU A 237 11.41 -34.63 7.91
C LEU A 237 11.81 -35.73 6.92
N LYS A 238 12.32 -35.36 5.73
CA LYS A 238 12.84 -36.33 4.76
C LYS A 238 14.09 -37.06 5.26
N LYS A 239 15.03 -36.36 5.92
CA LYS A 239 16.23 -36.97 6.54
C LYS A 239 15.84 -37.92 7.68
N GLU A 240 14.92 -37.49 8.54
CA GLU A 240 14.37 -38.29 9.63
C GLU A 240 13.70 -39.55 9.11
N ASN A 241 12.85 -39.44 8.07
CA ASN A 241 12.22 -40.61 7.46
C ASN A 241 13.27 -41.58 6.85
N THR A 242 14.29 -41.08 6.15
CA THR A 242 15.37 -41.96 5.65
C THR A 242 16.20 -42.62 6.76
N ASN A 243 16.30 -41.98 7.95
CA ASN A 243 16.94 -42.59 9.12
C ASN A 243 16.04 -43.65 9.78
N LEU A 244 14.73 -43.43 9.81
CA LEU A 244 13.77 -44.44 10.28
C LEU A 244 13.73 -45.64 9.32
N GLU A 245 13.76 -45.41 8.00
CA GLU A 245 13.87 -46.44 6.97
C GLU A 245 15.16 -47.25 7.11
N SER A 246 16.32 -46.62 7.35
CA SER A 246 17.57 -47.36 7.56
C SER A 246 17.54 -48.17 8.87
N ARG A 247 17.02 -47.59 9.95
CA ARG A 247 16.88 -48.28 11.25
C ARG A 247 15.85 -49.41 11.22
N LEU A 248 14.83 -49.32 10.35
CA LEU A 248 13.91 -50.43 10.06
C LEU A 248 14.61 -51.55 9.29
N GLY A 249 15.46 -51.23 8.31
CA GLY A 249 16.30 -52.21 7.60
C GLY A 249 17.38 -52.87 8.47
N GLU A 250 17.78 -52.23 9.58
CA GLU A 250 18.68 -52.78 10.60
C GLU A 250 17.99 -53.73 11.60
N ILE A 251 16.64 -53.80 11.61
CA ILE A 251 15.91 -54.73 12.49
C ILE A 251 15.86 -56.12 11.84
N ASP A 252 16.62 -57.05 12.41
CA ASP A 252 16.48 -58.48 12.15
C ASP A 252 15.15 -59.00 12.71
N GLU A 253 14.15 -59.12 11.83
CA GLU A 253 12.82 -59.63 12.17
C GLU A 253 12.85 -61.01 12.83
N GLU A 254 13.73 -61.92 12.40
CA GLU A 254 13.77 -63.29 12.93
C GLU A 254 14.43 -63.34 14.31
N LYS A 255 15.42 -62.47 14.55
CA LYS A 255 15.96 -62.23 15.91
C LYS A 255 14.90 -61.64 16.84
N VAL A 256 14.12 -60.66 16.38
CA VAL A 256 13.02 -60.09 17.18
C VAL A 256 11.92 -61.11 17.45
N LYS A 257 11.49 -61.89 16.44
CA LYS A 257 10.50 -62.96 16.60
C LYS A 257 10.98 -64.05 17.55
N SER A 258 12.26 -64.44 17.49
CA SER A 258 12.81 -65.48 18.38
C SER A 258 12.95 -64.99 19.83
N GLU A 259 13.50 -63.80 20.08
CA GLU A 259 13.54 -63.21 21.42
C GLU A 259 12.14 -62.99 22.03
N MET A 260 11.17 -62.53 21.22
CA MET A 260 9.79 -62.35 21.67
C MET A 260 9.10 -63.68 21.96
N LYS A 261 9.33 -64.70 21.13
CA LYS A 261 8.81 -66.07 21.34
C LYS A 261 9.43 -66.73 22.57
N GLU A 262 10.71 -66.51 22.85
CA GLU A 262 11.39 -67.02 24.05
C GLU A 262 10.82 -66.38 25.33
N LYS A 263 10.63 -65.05 25.34
CA LYS A 263 9.96 -64.34 26.44
C LYS A 263 8.53 -64.83 26.65
N LEU A 264 7.72 -64.90 25.59
CA LEU A 264 6.36 -65.43 25.65
C LEU A 264 6.30 -66.87 26.16
N LEU A 265 7.26 -67.74 25.77
CA LEU A 265 7.32 -69.11 26.25
C LEU A 265 7.69 -69.20 27.74
N GLU A 266 8.54 -68.31 28.25
CA GLU A 266 8.90 -68.31 29.67
C GLU A 266 7.80 -67.66 30.55
N GLU A 267 7.11 -66.63 30.06
CA GLU A 267 5.89 -66.11 30.67
C GLU A 267 4.79 -67.18 30.74
N LEU A 268 4.48 -67.86 29.62
CA LEU A 268 3.52 -68.98 29.60
C LEU A 268 3.96 -70.15 30.49
N ARG A 269 5.26 -70.38 30.68
CA ARG A 269 5.76 -71.40 31.62
C ARG A 269 5.58 -70.98 33.07
N GLU A 270 5.85 -69.73 33.43
CA GLU A 270 5.64 -69.25 34.80
C GLU A 270 4.15 -69.12 35.15
N GLU A 271 3.32 -68.76 34.18
CA GLU A 271 1.86 -68.72 34.32
C GLU A 271 1.29 -70.14 34.44
N LEU A 272 1.65 -71.06 33.53
CA LEU A 272 1.24 -72.47 33.62
C LEU A 272 1.81 -73.19 34.87
N LYS A 273 3.00 -72.82 35.36
CA LYS A 273 3.53 -73.32 36.65
C LYS A 273 2.73 -72.82 37.84
N LYS A 274 2.13 -71.62 37.78
CA LYS A 274 1.23 -71.10 38.82
C LYS A 274 -0.13 -71.76 38.72
N GLU A 275 -0.75 -71.76 37.54
CA GLU A 275 -2.04 -72.44 37.32
C GLU A 275 -1.97 -73.92 37.72
N LEU A 276 -0.95 -74.66 37.27
CA LEU A 276 -0.77 -76.06 37.64
C LEU A 276 -0.38 -76.25 39.13
N ARG A 277 0.26 -75.26 39.76
CA ARG A 277 0.49 -75.29 41.22
C ARG A 277 -0.81 -75.09 41.99
N GLU A 278 -1.59 -74.08 41.61
CA GLU A 278 -2.85 -73.74 42.25
C GLU A 278 -3.87 -74.87 42.02
N GLU A 279 -3.96 -75.40 40.80
CA GLU A 279 -4.77 -76.58 40.47
C GLU A 279 -4.31 -77.83 41.23
N ILE A 280 -3.01 -78.11 41.39
CA ILE A 280 -2.53 -79.23 42.22
C ILE A 280 -2.74 -78.98 43.72
N GLU A 281 -2.56 -77.77 44.23
CA GLU A 281 -2.79 -77.44 45.64
C GLU A 281 -4.28 -77.49 45.98
N ASP A 282 -5.17 -77.14 45.03
CA ASP A 282 -6.60 -77.32 45.16
C ASP A 282 -7.08 -78.76 44.87
N ASP A 283 -6.47 -79.55 43.97
CA ASP A 283 -6.77 -80.98 43.79
C ASP A 283 -6.33 -81.79 45.02
N VAL A 284 -5.18 -81.46 45.62
CA VAL A 284 -4.72 -82.06 46.88
C VAL A 284 -5.62 -81.63 48.03
N ARG A 285 -6.05 -80.36 48.09
CA ARG A 285 -7.08 -79.91 49.03
C ARG A 285 -8.38 -80.66 48.80
N GLU A 286 -8.84 -80.82 47.57
CA GLU A 286 -10.11 -81.50 47.26
C GLU A 286 -10.02 -83.00 47.48
N GLN A 287 -8.86 -83.66 47.34
CA GLN A 287 -8.67 -85.04 47.78
C GLN A 287 -8.70 -85.17 49.30
N ILE A 288 -8.00 -84.31 50.03
CA ILE A 288 -8.05 -84.26 51.50
C ILE A 288 -9.50 -83.97 51.97
N GLU A 289 -10.19 -83.04 51.30
CA GLU A 289 -11.59 -82.73 51.58
C GLU A 289 -12.55 -83.83 51.11
N LYS A 290 -12.25 -84.64 50.09
CA LYS A 290 -13.03 -85.82 49.68
C LYS A 290 -12.89 -86.98 50.68
N ASP A 291 -11.68 -87.23 51.20
CA ASP A 291 -11.45 -88.19 52.28
C ASP A 291 -12.16 -87.75 53.58
N VAL A 292 -12.22 -86.44 53.86
CA VAL A 292 -12.98 -85.87 54.99
C VAL A 292 -14.49 -85.80 54.73
N ARG A 293 -14.91 -85.64 53.47
CA ARG A 293 -16.30 -85.39 53.03
C ARG A 293 -16.85 -86.51 52.14
N GLY A 294 -16.51 -87.76 52.45
CA GLY A 294 -17.21 -88.97 51.97
C GLY A 294 -18.66 -89.09 52.46
N ASN A 295 -19.34 -87.98 52.76
CA ASN A 295 -20.65 -87.91 53.39
C ASN A 295 -21.45 -86.71 52.83
N MET A 296 -22.72 -86.93 52.47
CA MET A 296 -23.72 -85.95 51.97
C MET A 296 -23.58 -85.39 50.53
N ALA A 297 -23.59 -86.31 49.58
CA ALA A 297 -24.50 -86.36 48.41
C ALA A 297 -25.39 -85.14 47.99
N SER A 298 -25.28 -84.81 46.69
CA SER A 298 -26.38 -84.72 45.68
C SER A 298 -26.91 -83.35 45.16
N ARG A 299 -27.08 -83.30 43.81
CA ARG A 299 -28.03 -82.51 42.97
C ARG A 299 -27.96 -80.97 43.04
N GLY A 300 -27.91 -80.18 41.94
CA GLY A 300 -27.84 -80.44 40.49
C GLY A 300 -28.98 -79.78 39.69
N GLY A 301 -28.71 -79.03 38.60
CA GLY A 301 -29.76 -78.50 37.70
C GLY A 301 -29.47 -77.21 36.91
N ALA A 302 -28.82 -77.34 35.74
CA ALA A 302 -28.40 -76.31 34.77
C ALA A 302 -29.45 -75.32 34.17
N SER A 303 -28.91 -74.26 33.51
CA SER A 303 -29.21 -73.83 32.11
C SER A 303 -30.09 -72.59 31.77
N ARG A 304 -29.43 -71.54 31.20
CA ARG A 304 -29.79 -70.65 30.03
C ARG A 304 -31.12 -69.82 30.05
N GLY A 305 -31.24 -68.68 29.34
CA GLY A 305 -30.26 -67.83 28.64
C GLY A 305 -30.81 -67.02 27.42
N GLY A 306 -30.46 -65.71 27.31
CA GLY A 306 -30.61 -64.85 26.09
C GLY A 306 -32.01 -64.29 25.76
N VAL A 307 -32.23 -63.41 24.74
CA VAL A 307 -31.36 -62.50 23.93
C VAL A 307 -32.24 -61.57 23.03
N SER A 308 -31.70 -60.46 22.46
CA SER A 308 -32.21 -59.66 21.30
C SER A 308 -33.45 -58.70 21.44
N ARG A 309 -33.70 -57.68 20.56
CA ARG A 309 -32.87 -56.71 19.76
C ARG A 309 -33.73 -55.70 18.90
N THR A 310 -33.16 -54.52 18.54
CA THR A 310 -33.49 -53.65 17.34
C THR A 310 -34.87 -52.91 17.29
N THR A 311 -35.20 -51.87 16.48
CA THR A 311 -34.64 -51.26 15.21
C THR A 311 -35.03 -49.75 15.00
N SER A 312 -34.61 -49.08 13.90
CA SER A 312 -34.84 -47.64 13.52
C SER A 312 -35.51 -47.48 12.10
N SER A 313 -35.73 -46.36 11.38
CA SER A 313 -35.38 -44.89 11.34
C SER A 313 -36.41 -44.12 10.40
N SER A 314 -36.30 -42.98 9.67
CA SER A 314 -35.35 -41.84 9.36
C SER A 314 -36.05 -40.73 8.47
N SER A 315 -35.36 -39.59 8.19
CA SER A 315 -35.55 -38.62 7.03
C SER A 315 -36.63 -37.48 7.11
N THR A 316 -36.73 -36.40 6.28
CA THR A 316 -36.12 -35.96 4.97
C THR A 316 -36.25 -34.41 4.63
N SER A 317 -35.61 -33.90 3.54
CA SER A 317 -35.91 -32.67 2.69
C SER A 317 -35.54 -31.22 3.18
N LYS A 318 -35.43 -30.07 2.42
CA LYS A 318 -35.34 -29.63 0.96
C LYS A 318 -34.81 -28.14 0.79
N LYS A 319 -34.83 -27.47 -0.39
CA LYS A 319 -34.13 -26.16 -0.73
C LYS A 319 -34.69 -25.37 -1.98
N MET A 320 -34.19 -24.12 -2.28
CA MET A 320 -34.20 -23.27 -3.56
C MET A 320 -35.01 -21.91 -3.55
N PRO A 321 -34.88 -20.93 -4.52
CA PRO A 321 -33.76 -20.32 -5.31
C PRO A 321 -33.80 -18.73 -5.50
N ALA A 322 -33.12 -18.11 -6.51
CA ALA A 322 -32.94 -16.63 -6.71
C ALA A 322 -32.88 -16.08 -8.19
N LYS A 323 -32.80 -14.75 -8.42
CA LYS A 323 -32.62 -13.93 -9.69
C LYS A 323 -32.23 -12.44 -9.36
N LYS A 324 -31.84 -11.47 -10.25
CA LYS A 324 -30.87 -11.36 -11.39
C LYS A 324 -30.42 -9.87 -11.63
N THR A 325 -30.32 -9.31 -12.87
CA THR A 325 -29.47 -8.13 -13.24
C THR A 325 -30.02 -7.12 -14.31
N ALA A 326 -29.49 -5.87 -14.33
CA ALA A 326 -29.54 -4.81 -15.37
C ALA A 326 -28.24 -3.91 -15.26
N GLY A 327 -27.91 -2.84 -16.01
CA GLY A 327 -28.47 -2.07 -17.16
C GLY A 327 -27.67 -0.75 -17.40
N GLY A 328 -27.83 0.00 -18.52
CA GLY A 328 -27.12 1.30 -18.76
C GLY A 328 -27.47 2.06 -20.05
N MET A 329 -27.21 3.38 -20.14
CA MET A 329 -27.58 4.25 -21.30
C MET A 329 -26.86 5.62 -21.33
N PHE A 330 -26.29 6.05 -22.48
CA PHE A 330 -25.78 7.42 -22.72
C PHE A 330 -25.85 7.82 -24.21
N GLY A 331 -26.18 9.08 -24.51
CA GLY A 331 -26.17 9.66 -25.85
C GLY A 331 -26.84 11.04 -25.89
N ALA A 332 -26.10 12.09 -26.26
CA ALA A 332 -26.56 13.48 -26.22
C ALA A 332 -27.07 13.99 -27.58
N LYS A 333 -28.03 14.94 -27.56
CA LYS A 333 -28.51 15.61 -28.78
C LYS A 333 -27.47 16.61 -29.30
N LYS A 334 -27.20 16.61 -30.62
CA LYS A 334 -26.39 17.63 -31.28
C LYS A 334 -27.16 18.96 -31.32
N VAL A 335 -26.53 20.05 -30.90
CA VAL A 335 -27.08 21.41 -31.04
C VAL A 335 -26.78 21.91 -32.46
N VAL A 336 -27.75 22.57 -33.08
CA VAL A 336 -27.62 23.16 -34.42
C VAL A 336 -27.83 24.66 -34.30
N LYS A 337 -26.93 25.44 -34.89
CA LYS A 337 -26.99 26.90 -35.05
C LYS A 337 -26.68 27.22 -36.51
N LYS A 338 -27.02 28.43 -36.95
CA LYS A 338 -26.73 28.92 -38.30
C LYS A 338 -26.29 30.37 -38.29
N TYR A 339 -25.42 30.73 -39.22
CA TYR A 339 -25.04 32.11 -39.47
C TYR A 339 -26.06 32.78 -40.41
N GLU A 340 -26.63 33.91 -39.98
CA GLU A 340 -27.65 34.68 -40.72
C GLU A 340 -27.15 36.07 -41.17
N GLY A 341 -25.83 36.31 -41.15
CA GLY A 341 -25.24 37.60 -41.54
C GLY A 341 -24.94 37.69 -43.03
N ASP A 342 -25.23 38.86 -43.64
CA ASP A 342 -25.07 39.11 -45.09
C ASP A 342 -23.61 39.03 -45.59
N ASP A 343 -22.62 39.26 -44.71
CA ASP A 343 -21.19 39.19 -45.03
C ASP A 343 -20.58 37.87 -44.54
N PRO A 344 -20.09 36.98 -45.44
CA PRO A 344 -19.36 35.77 -45.07
C PRO A 344 -18.13 36.03 -44.18
N SER A 345 -17.50 37.21 -44.28
CA SER A 345 -16.32 37.60 -43.49
C SER A 345 -16.61 37.70 -41.99
N GLY A 346 -17.89 37.84 -41.60
CA GLY A 346 -18.32 37.85 -40.20
C GLY A 346 -18.50 36.45 -39.57
N LYS A 347 -18.65 35.39 -40.37
CA LYS A 347 -18.88 34.00 -39.91
C LYS A 347 -17.78 33.49 -38.94
N PRO A 348 -16.46 33.75 -39.15
CA PRO A 348 -15.42 33.34 -38.21
C PRO A 348 -15.52 34.01 -36.83
N SER A 349 -15.86 35.30 -36.79
CA SER A 349 -16.08 36.04 -35.54
C SER A 349 -17.28 35.50 -34.77
N TRP A 350 -18.41 35.34 -35.46
CA TRP A 350 -19.65 34.80 -34.90
C TRP A 350 -19.47 33.37 -34.39
N PHE A 351 -18.87 32.47 -35.18
CA PHE A 351 -18.68 31.07 -34.76
C PHE A 351 -17.84 30.96 -33.47
N LEU A 352 -16.79 31.78 -33.35
CA LEU A 352 -15.92 31.86 -32.17
C LEU A 352 -16.56 32.54 -30.94
N GLN A 353 -17.76 33.08 -31.06
CA GLN A 353 -18.55 33.68 -29.98
C GLN A 353 -19.77 32.79 -29.64
N ASP A 354 -20.56 32.44 -30.64
CA ASP A 354 -21.93 31.95 -30.47
C ASP A 354 -22.13 30.46 -30.80
N ALA A 355 -21.17 29.78 -31.45
CA ALA A 355 -21.35 28.41 -31.96
C ALA A 355 -20.31 27.37 -31.48
N LEU A 356 -19.40 27.70 -30.56
CA LEU A 356 -18.41 26.74 -30.01
C LEU A 356 -19.00 25.59 -29.17
N ASP A 357 -20.32 25.54 -29.00
CA ASP A 357 -21.11 24.47 -28.40
C ASP A 357 -21.75 23.52 -29.43
N THR A 358 -21.65 23.77 -30.73
CA THR A 358 -22.05 22.82 -31.80
C THR A 358 -20.92 21.82 -32.12
N ILE A 359 -19.69 22.12 -31.70
CA ILE A 359 -18.52 21.24 -31.83
C ILE A 359 -18.77 19.93 -31.06
N TYR A 360 -18.51 18.80 -31.72
CA TYR A 360 -18.71 17.49 -31.14
C TYR A 360 -17.70 17.20 -30.02
N ASP A 361 -18.20 16.87 -28.82
CA ASP A 361 -17.41 16.43 -27.67
C ASP A 361 -17.36 14.89 -27.63
N PRO A 362 -16.27 14.24 -28.10
CA PRO A 362 -16.15 12.78 -28.10
C PRO A 362 -16.04 12.16 -26.70
N HIS A 363 -15.84 12.97 -25.65
CA HIS A 363 -15.73 12.52 -24.26
C HIS A 363 -17.02 12.75 -23.45
N GLY A 364 -18.05 13.37 -24.04
CA GLY A 364 -19.36 13.55 -23.39
C GLY A 364 -19.32 14.42 -22.13
N THR A 365 -18.33 15.30 -22.00
CA THR A 365 -18.11 16.15 -20.81
C THR A 365 -19.16 17.26 -20.67
N GLY A 366 -19.87 17.57 -21.76
CA GLY A 366 -20.92 18.60 -21.80
C GLY A 366 -20.39 20.04 -21.72
N LYS A 367 -19.09 20.24 -21.96
CA LYS A 367 -18.42 21.54 -21.87
C LYS A 367 -18.10 22.05 -23.27
N SER A 368 -18.68 23.19 -23.64
CA SER A 368 -18.37 23.85 -24.91
C SER A 368 -16.88 24.20 -25.00
N VAL A 369 -16.32 24.11 -26.21
CA VAL A 369 -14.92 24.43 -26.46
C VAL A 369 -14.71 25.94 -26.25
N LYS A 370 -13.57 26.35 -25.68
CA LYS A 370 -13.26 27.78 -25.50
C LYS A 370 -12.41 28.29 -26.66
N ARG A 371 -12.71 29.50 -27.14
CA ARG A 371 -11.98 30.21 -28.21
C ARG A 371 -10.44 30.17 -28.05
N LYS A 372 -9.95 30.31 -26.81
CA LYS A 372 -8.52 30.32 -26.45
C LYS A 372 -7.94 28.95 -26.05
N THR A 373 -8.71 27.86 -26.17
CA THR A 373 -8.19 26.50 -25.94
C THR A 373 -7.07 26.20 -26.93
N ILE A 374 -5.96 25.70 -26.41
CA ILE A 374 -4.81 25.25 -27.19
C ILE A 374 -5.05 23.80 -27.61
N LEU A 375 -4.99 23.54 -28.91
CA LEU A 375 -5.22 22.23 -29.54
C LEU A 375 -3.93 21.41 -29.63
N ALA A 376 -2.82 22.08 -29.90
CA ALA A 376 -1.50 21.49 -30.10
C ALA A 376 -0.38 22.47 -29.72
N ARG A 377 0.82 21.94 -29.42
CA ARG A 377 2.01 22.71 -29.01
C ARG A 377 3.27 22.16 -29.67
N SER A 378 4.15 23.02 -30.15
CA SER A 378 5.54 22.70 -30.53
C SER A 378 6.52 23.63 -29.81
N ALA A 379 7.81 23.56 -30.15
CA ALA A 379 8.80 24.56 -29.70
C ALA A 379 8.52 25.96 -30.29
N ASP A 380 7.92 25.99 -31.47
CA ASP A 380 7.73 27.16 -32.34
C ASP A 380 6.41 27.90 -32.06
N GLY A 381 5.43 27.24 -31.43
CA GLY A 381 4.16 27.87 -31.13
C GLY A 381 3.10 26.99 -30.47
N ASN A 382 1.91 27.58 -30.30
CA ASN A 382 0.71 26.90 -29.80
C ASN A 382 -0.44 27.19 -30.77
N VAL A 383 -1.08 26.14 -31.30
CA VAL A 383 -2.28 26.28 -32.14
C VAL A 383 -3.51 26.38 -31.24
N ARG A 384 -4.36 27.40 -31.41
CA ARG A 384 -5.66 27.50 -30.72
C ARG A 384 -6.84 27.30 -31.66
N VAL A 385 -8.00 27.04 -31.05
CA VAL A 385 -9.31 27.00 -31.72
C VAL A 385 -9.56 28.26 -32.55
N GLU A 386 -9.22 29.45 -32.00
CA GLU A 386 -9.35 30.71 -32.74
C GLU A 386 -8.32 30.92 -33.84
N ASP A 387 -7.26 30.13 -33.88
CA ASP A 387 -6.27 30.18 -34.96
C ASP A 387 -6.76 29.29 -36.11
N VAL A 388 -7.18 28.04 -35.80
CA VAL A 388 -7.79 27.11 -36.77
C VAL A 388 -8.99 27.73 -37.50
N VAL A 389 -9.99 28.27 -36.79
CA VAL A 389 -11.20 28.82 -37.45
C VAL A 389 -10.88 30.01 -38.37
N LYS A 390 -9.91 30.85 -38.00
CA LYS A 390 -9.53 32.04 -38.81
C LYS A 390 -8.65 31.71 -40.01
N ILE A 391 -7.83 30.66 -39.92
CA ILE A 391 -7.00 30.17 -41.02
C ILE A 391 -7.88 29.39 -42.00
N TYR A 392 -8.67 28.43 -41.51
CA TYR A 392 -9.60 27.63 -42.32
C TYR A 392 -10.55 28.52 -43.14
N ALA A 393 -11.13 29.55 -42.53
CA ALA A 393 -12.05 30.47 -43.21
C ALA A 393 -11.39 31.39 -44.28
N LYS A 394 -10.07 31.35 -44.43
CA LYS A 394 -9.31 32.10 -45.45
C LYS A 394 -8.61 31.21 -46.47
N GLU A 395 -8.08 30.09 -46.00
CA GLU A 395 -7.07 29.27 -46.69
C GLU A 395 -7.48 27.78 -46.76
N GLY A 396 -8.68 27.43 -46.26
CA GLY A 396 -9.22 26.07 -46.30
C GLY A 396 -8.47 25.07 -45.42
N GLU A 397 -8.56 23.78 -45.75
CA GLU A 397 -7.79 22.73 -45.07
C GLU A 397 -6.28 22.84 -45.34
N GLU A 398 -5.88 23.35 -46.52
CA GLU A 398 -4.47 23.44 -46.94
C GLU A 398 -3.67 24.50 -46.17
N GLY A 399 -4.32 25.57 -45.68
CA GLY A 399 -3.68 26.55 -44.80
C GLY A 399 -3.44 26.06 -43.36
N LEU A 400 -4.10 24.97 -42.94
CA LEU A 400 -3.96 24.45 -41.58
C LEU A 400 -2.65 23.67 -41.43
N SER A 401 -1.77 24.19 -40.58
CA SER A 401 -0.49 23.55 -40.26
C SER A 401 -0.64 22.11 -39.79
N GLU A 402 0.32 21.24 -40.11
CA GLU A 402 0.36 19.84 -39.66
C GLU A 402 0.21 19.71 -38.13
N LEU A 403 0.75 20.69 -37.38
CA LEU A 403 0.60 20.79 -35.94
C LEU A 403 -0.86 20.89 -35.49
N ALA A 404 -1.74 21.57 -36.23
CA ALA A 404 -3.17 21.61 -35.96
C ALA A 404 -3.83 20.23 -36.11
N TRP A 405 -3.41 19.46 -37.12
CA TRP A 405 -3.94 18.11 -37.41
C TRP A 405 -3.51 17.05 -36.39
N THR A 406 -2.52 17.32 -35.54
CA THR A 406 -2.20 16.45 -34.38
C THR A 406 -3.33 16.37 -33.34
N SER A 407 -4.30 17.29 -33.38
CA SER A 407 -5.46 17.32 -32.48
C SER A 407 -6.71 16.80 -33.19
N PRO A 408 -7.32 15.67 -32.76
CA PRO A 408 -8.57 15.16 -33.35
C PRO A 408 -9.73 16.17 -33.32
N LEU A 409 -9.70 17.11 -32.37
CA LEU A 409 -10.71 18.16 -32.24
C LEU A 409 -10.71 19.14 -33.43
N THR A 410 -9.59 19.29 -34.15
CA THR A 410 -9.47 20.15 -35.34
C THR A 410 -10.50 19.76 -36.41
N LYS A 411 -10.70 18.46 -36.65
CA LYS A 411 -11.72 17.99 -37.60
C LYS A 411 -13.14 18.32 -37.13
N TYR A 412 -13.45 18.11 -35.84
CA TYR A 412 -14.77 18.45 -35.29
C TYR A 412 -15.05 19.95 -35.25
N ILE A 413 -14.00 20.80 -35.24
CA ILE A 413 -14.13 22.26 -35.37
C ILE A 413 -14.50 22.63 -36.81
N ILE A 414 -13.87 22.02 -37.82
CA ILE A 414 -14.19 22.22 -39.24
C ILE A 414 -15.62 21.73 -39.56
N GLU A 415 -15.93 20.47 -39.21
CA GLU A 415 -17.29 19.90 -39.40
C GLU A 415 -18.39 20.73 -38.74
N ALA A 416 -18.11 21.33 -37.58
CA ALA A 416 -19.04 22.23 -36.91
C ALA A 416 -19.15 23.58 -37.63
N TYR A 417 -18.02 24.18 -38.03
CA TYR A 417 -17.97 25.44 -38.76
C TYR A 417 -18.72 25.37 -40.10
N ASP A 418 -18.57 24.29 -40.85
CA ASP A 418 -19.25 24.10 -42.14
C ASP A 418 -20.75 23.79 -41.99
N SER A 419 -21.15 23.21 -40.84
CA SER A 419 -22.56 22.92 -40.55
C SER A 419 -23.39 24.13 -40.10
N CYS A 420 -22.73 25.27 -39.84
CA CYS A 420 -23.33 26.53 -39.35
C CYS A 420 -23.41 27.61 -40.44
#